data_AF-A0A536GS86-F1
#
_entry.id   AF-A0A536GS86-F1
#
_cell.length_a   1.000
_cell.length_b   1.000
_cell.length_c   1.000
_cell.angle_alpha   90.00
_cell.angle_beta   90.00
_cell.angle_gamma   90.00
#
_symmetry.space_group_name_H-M   'P 1'
#
loop_
_entity.id
_entity.type
_entity.pdbx_description
1 polymer ?
#
loop_
_entity_poly.entity_id
_entity_poly.type
_entity_poly.pdbx_seq_one_letter_code
_entity_poly.pdbx_strand_id
1 'polypeptide(L)'
;MSSLPPRSSIITGSASGVDAAATKAARAKNIPVQVMPASFDELADASKSAARNQRLVDACDVLVAFWDGASKGTRATVDRALDSGKEVHVFVAN
;
A
#
# COMPACT_ATOMS: atom_id res chain seq x y z
N MET A 1 -15.54 16.00 7.64
CA MET A 1 -14.09 16.10 7.37
C MET A 1 -13.78 15.11 6.26
N SER A 2 -13.31 15.56 5.10
CA SER A 2 -13.11 14.69 3.91
C SER A 2 -11.77 14.97 3.22
N SER A 3 -10.73 15.28 4.01
CA SER A 3 -9.38 15.56 3.53
C SER A 3 -8.35 14.86 4.40
N LEU A 4 -7.25 14.43 3.78
CA LEU A 4 -6.07 13.94 4.50
C LEU A 4 -5.42 15.09 5.29
N PRO A 5 -4.59 14.79 6.31
CA PRO A 5 -3.77 15.79 6.98
C PRO A 5 -2.95 16.64 5.99
N PRO A 6 -2.62 17.90 6.35
CA PRO A 6 -1.72 18.71 5.53
C PRO A 6 -0.39 17.99 5.28
N ARG A 7 0.11 18.11 4.05
CA ARG A 7 1.39 17.50 3.61
C ARG A 7 1.42 15.96 3.58
N SER A 8 0.26 15.29 3.64
CA SER A 8 0.20 13.86 3.35
C SER A 8 0.63 13.55 1.92
N SER A 9 1.28 12.41 1.74
CA SER A 9 1.56 11.79 0.46
C SER A 9 0.93 10.39 0.41
N ILE A 10 0.80 9.85 -0.80
CA ILE A 10 0.36 8.47 -1.01
C ILE A 10 1.54 7.66 -1.53
N ILE A 11 1.80 6.51 -0.91
CA ILE A 11 2.82 5.54 -1.33
C ILE A 11 2.11 4.39 -2.04
N THR A 12 2.59 3.99 -3.22
CA THR A 12 2.04 2.86 -3.99
C THR A 12 3.13 1.94 -4.51
N GLY A 13 2.81 0.66 -4.70
CA GLY A 13 3.69 -0.35 -5.30
C GLY A 13 3.60 -0.44 -6.82
N SER A 14 2.88 0.46 -7.48
CA SER A 14 2.58 0.44 -8.92
C SER A 14 1.79 -0.77 -9.43
N ALA A 15 1.10 -1.51 -8.56
CA ALA A 15 0.27 -2.63 -9.00
C ALA A 15 -0.96 -2.16 -9.81
N SER A 16 -1.53 -3.06 -10.60
CA SER A 16 -2.86 -2.82 -11.19
C SER A 16 -3.95 -2.79 -10.11
N GLY A 17 -5.11 -2.20 -10.41
CA GLY A 17 -6.23 -2.13 -9.47
C GLY A 17 -6.10 -1.00 -8.45
N VAL A 18 -6.04 -1.33 -7.16
CA VAL A 18 -6.12 -0.37 -6.04
C VAL A 18 -5.03 0.69 -6.13
N ASP A 19 -3.77 0.30 -6.38
CA ASP A 19 -2.65 1.23 -6.52
C ASP A 19 -2.86 2.24 -7.67
N ALA A 20 -3.39 1.77 -8.80
CA ALA A 20 -3.71 2.62 -9.94
C ALA A 20 -4.86 3.58 -9.62
N ALA A 21 -5.91 3.10 -8.93
CA ALA A 21 -7.04 3.92 -8.50
C ALA A 21 -6.60 4.99 -7.48
N ALA A 22 -5.79 4.62 -6.49
CA ALA A 22 -5.22 5.52 -5.49
C ALA A 22 -4.34 6.59 -6.16
N THR A 23 -3.46 6.20 -7.08
CA THR A 23 -2.62 7.13 -7.85
C THR A 23 -3.47 8.14 -8.64
N LYS A 24 -4.52 7.66 -9.32
CA LYS A 24 -5.43 8.54 -10.09
C LYS A 24 -6.15 9.54 -9.17
N ALA A 25 -6.69 9.06 -8.04
CA ALA A 25 -7.40 9.90 -7.08
C ALA A 25 -6.48 10.95 -6.43
N ALA A 26 -5.25 10.55 -6.09
CA ALA A 26 -4.23 11.43 -5.52
C ALA A 26 -3.89 12.57 -6.48
N ARG A 27 -3.60 12.23 -7.75
CA ARG A 27 -3.28 13.21 -8.80
C ARG A 27 -4.43 14.19 -9.04
N ALA A 28 -5.67 13.70 -9.10
CA ALA A 28 -6.85 14.55 -9.27
C ALA A 28 -7.04 15.56 -8.11
N LYS A 29 -6.50 15.26 -6.92
CA LYS A 29 -6.56 16.11 -5.73
C LYS A 29 -5.25 16.85 -5.42
N ASN A 30 -4.26 16.80 -6.32
CA ASN A 30 -2.92 17.36 -6.11
C ASN A 30 -2.22 16.84 -4.84
N ILE A 31 -2.46 15.58 -4.47
CA ILE A 31 -1.77 14.91 -3.38
C ILE A 31 -0.49 14.26 -3.95
N PRO A 32 0.70 14.51 -3.37
CA PRO A 32 1.94 13.88 -3.81
C PRO A 32 1.86 12.35 -3.81
N VAL A 33 2.41 11.72 -4.85
CA VAL A 33 2.47 10.27 -4.97
C VAL A 33 3.93 9.83 -5.03
N GLN A 34 4.31 8.96 -4.10
CA GLN A 34 5.57 8.22 -4.15
C GLN A 34 5.31 6.82 -4.68
N VAL A 35 6.08 6.44 -5.70
CA VAL A 35 5.94 5.15 -6.37
C VAL A 35 7.15 4.30 -6.03
N MET A 36 6.92 3.12 -5.47
CA MET A 36 7.94 2.14 -5.11
C MET A 36 7.68 0.83 -5.85
N PRO A 37 8.01 0.78 -7.16
CA PRO A 37 7.70 -0.38 -7.98
C PRO A 37 8.57 -1.57 -7.57
N ALA A 38 8.02 -2.78 -7.72
CA ALA A 38 8.82 -3.99 -7.59
C ALA A 38 9.72 -4.17 -8.82
N SER A 39 10.97 -4.58 -8.61
CA SER A 39 11.85 -5.04 -9.67
C SER A 39 11.46 -6.44 -10.16
N PHE A 40 11.92 -6.83 -11.35
CA PHE A 40 11.67 -8.18 -11.88
C PHE A 40 12.16 -9.28 -10.94
N ASP A 41 13.33 -9.08 -10.32
CA ASP A 41 13.93 -10.01 -9.37
C ASP A 41 13.10 -10.12 -8.08
N GLU A 42 12.54 -9.00 -7.61
CA GLU A 42 11.63 -9.00 -6.45
C GLU A 42 10.29 -9.67 -6.74
N LEU A 43 9.83 -9.68 -7.99
CA LEU A 43 8.60 -10.37 -8.39
C LEU A 43 8.81 -11.88 -8.58
N ALA A 44 10.03 -12.29 -8.97
CA ALA A 44 10.36 -13.69 -9.23
C ALA A 44 10.65 -14.51 -7.96
N ASP A 45 10.99 -13.84 -6.85
CA ASP A 45 11.39 -14.49 -5.59
C ASP A 45 10.51 -14.04 -4.41
N ALA A 46 9.93 -15.01 -3.71
CA ALA A 46 9.00 -14.76 -2.60
C ALA A 46 9.66 -14.03 -1.41
N SER A 47 10.92 -14.33 -1.10
CA SER A 47 11.68 -13.68 -0.03
C SER A 47 12.02 -12.23 -0.38
N LYS A 48 12.39 -11.96 -1.64
CA LYS A 48 12.64 -10.61 -2.12
C LYS A 48 11.35 -9.78 -2.21
N SER A 49 10.25 -10.38 -2.66
CA SER A 49 8.91 -9.77 -2.66
C SER A 49 8.50 -9.39 -1.23
N ALA A 50 8.71 -10.31 -0.29
CA ALA A 50 8.52 -10.08 1.14
C ALA A 50 9.36 -8.90 1.64
N ALA A 51 10.68 -8.87 1.41
CA ALA A 51 11.54 -7.77 1.84
C ALA A 51 11.12 -6.42 1.23
N ARG A 52 10.65 -6.42 -0.02
CA ARG A 52 10.09 -5.24 -0.69
C ARG A 52 8.78 -4.77 -0.04
N ASN A 53 7.87 -5.67 0.27
CA ASN A 53 6.63 -5.30 0.97
C ASN A 53 6.92 -4.71 2.36
N GLN A 54 7.95 -5.21 3.06
CA GLN A 54 8.38 -4.59 4.31
C GLN A 54 8.84 -3.14 4.10
N ARG A 55 9.65 -2.86 3.07
CA ARG A 55 10.06 -1.48 2.73
C ARG A 55 8.88 -0.55 2.44
N LEU A 56 7.79 -1.05 1.85
CA LEU A 56 6.56 -0.27 1.67
C LEU A 56 5.91 0.07 3.01
N VAL A 57 5.81 -0.92 3.91
CA VAL A 57 5.26 -0.75 5.27
C VAL A 57 6.10 0.22 6.09
N ASP A 58 7.42 0.08 6.05
CA ASP A 58 8.35 0.92 6.79
C ASP A 58 8.23 2.39 6.39
N ALA A 59 8.01 2.65 5.09
CA ALA A 59 7.91 3.98 4.52
C ALA A 59 6.57 4.70 4.82
N CYS A 60 5.54 4.00 5.30
CA CYS A 60 4.24 4.60 5.60
C CYS A 60 4.00 4.78 7.11
N ASP A 61 3.23 5.79 7.48
CA ASP A 61 2.73 5.95 8.85
C ASP A 61 1.42 5.17 9.05
N VAL A 62 0.59 5.13 8.01
CA VAL A 62 -0.73 4.49 8.00
C VAL A 62 -0.86 3.61 6.76
N LEU A 63 -1.28 2.35 6.94
CA LEU A 63 -1.64 1.45 5.86
C LEU A 63 -3.16 1.47 5.64
N VAL A 64 -3.57 1.69 4.39
CA VAL A 64 -4.98 1.53 3.95
C VAL A 64 -5.06 0.37 2.97
N ALA A 65 -5.74 -0.70 3.34
CA ALA A 65 -5.92 -1.89 2.52
C ALA A 65 -7.37 -2.02 2.04
N PHE A 66 -7.56 -2.13 0.74
CA PHE A 66 -8.82 -2.57 0.15
C PHE A 66 -8.71 -4.06 -0.15
N TRP A 67 -9.49 -4.88 0.55
CA TRP A 67 -9.33 -6.33 0.57
C TRP A 67 -10.61 -7.04 0.14
N ASP A 68 -10.46 -8.09 -0.65
CA ASP A 68 -11.53 -8.97 -1.11
C ASP A 68 -11.85 -10.09 -0.10
N GLY A 69 -11.19 -10.10 1.06
CA GLY A 69 -11.32 -11.15 2.07
C GLY A 69 -10.56 -12.44 1.77
N ALA A 70 -9.91 -12.56 0.60
CA ALA A 70 -9.27 -13.79 0.13
C ALA A 70 -7.80 -13.63 -0.28
N SER A 71 -7.39 -12.44 -0.74
CA SER A 71 -6.03 -12.15 -1.20
C SER A 71 -5.01 -12.38 -0.09
N LYS A 72 -4.21 -13.45 -0.25
CA LYS A 72 -3.11 -13.79 0.68
C LYS A 72 -2.04 -12.71 0.70
N GLY A 73 -1.77 -12.07 -0.44
CA GLY A 73 -0.78 -11.00 -0.54
C GLY A 73 -1.18 -9.75 0.24
N THR A 74 -2.44 -9.34 0.11
CA THR A 74 -2.99 -8.20 0.86
C THR A 74 -2.98 -8.49 2.36
N ARG A 75 -3.45 -9.68 2.76
CA ARG A 75 -3.42 -10.12 4.16
C ARG A 75 -1.99 -10.10 4.73
N ALA A 76 -1.01 -10.66 4.01
CA ALA A 76 0.37 -10.68 4.46
C ALA A 76 0.98 -9.27 4.63
N THR A 77 0.58 -8.30 3.80
CA THR A 77 1.00 -6.89 3.97
C THR A 77 0.33 -6.24 5.17
N VAL A 78 -0.95 -6.53 5.43
CA VAL A 78 -1.67 -6.07 6.62
C VAL A 78 -1.00 -6.62 7.89
N ASP A 79 -0.73 -7.93 7.94
CA ASP A 79 -0.09 -8.57 9.08
C ASP A 79 1.27 -7.92 9.40
N ARG A 80 2.11 -7.67 8.38
CA ARG A 80 3.39 -6.96 8.55
C ARG A 80 3.24 -5.55 9.12
N ALA A 81 2.23 -4.82 8.67
CA ALA A 81 2.00 -3.46 9.16
C ALA A 81 1.59 -3.47 10.63
N LEU A 82 0.73 -4.41 11.03
CA LEU A 82 0.37 -4.62 12.44
C LEU A 82 1.60 -5.02 13.27
N ASP A 83 2.40 -5.96 12.79
CA ASP A 83 3.65 -6.40 13.46
C ASP A 83 4.66 -5.26 13.58
N SER A 84 4.65 -4.31 12.65
CA SER A 84 5.49 -3.11 12.65
C SER A 84 4.89 -1.95 13.46
N GLY A 85 3.77 -2.16 14.15
CA GLY A 85 3.09 -1.17 14.98
C GLY A 85 2.45 -0.02 14.20
N LYS A 86 2.16 -0.21 12.90
CA LYS A 86 1.53 0.80 12.05
C LYS A 86 0.04 0.88 12.31
N GLU A 87 -0.55 2.05 12.08
CA GLU A 87 -2.00 2.18 12.02
C GLU A 87 -2.52 1.53 10.73
N VAL A 88 -3.53 0.67 10.84
CA VAL A 88 -4.06 -0.10 9.70
C VAL A 88 -5.58 0.07 9.59
N HIS A 89 -6.03 0.43 8.38
CA HIS A 89 -7.44 0.47 8.00
C HIS A 89 -7.71 -0.53 6.90
N VAL A 90 -8.62 -1.47 7.13
CA VAL A 90 -9.02 -2.48 6.15
C VAL A 90 -10.46 -2.24 5.71
N PHE A 91 -10.65 -2.10 4.40
CA PHE A 91 -11.95 -1.95 3.76
C PHE A 91 -12.25 -3.21 2.97
N VAL A 92 -13.26 -3.96 3.42
CA VAL A 92 -13.72 -5.17 2.74
C VAL A 92 -14.95 -4.83 1.90
N ALA A 93 -14.91 -5.18 0.61
CA ALA A 93 -16.09 -5.11 -0.24
C ALA A 93 -16.94 -6.37 0.02
N ASN A 94 -18.16 -6.19 0.53
CA ASN A 94 -19.15 -7.25 0.65
C ASN A 94 -19.75 -7.59 -0.72
#